data_AF-A0A1I8NJ11-F1
#
_entry.id   AF-A0A1I8NJ11-F1
#
_cell.length_a   1.000
_cell.length_b   1.000
_cell.length_c   1.000
_cell.angle_alpha   90.00
_cell.angle_beta   90.00
_cell.angle_gamma   90.00
#
_symmetry.space_group_name_H-M   'P 1'
#
loop_
_entity.id
_entity.type
_entity.pdbx_description
1 polymer ?
#
loop_
_entity_poly.entity_id
_entity_poly.type
_entity_poly.pdbx_seq_one_letter_code
_entity_poly.pdbx_strand_id
1 'polypeptide(L)' 'MKKYLGRQKYAKVEQALEDQFVSGRLLACVSSRPGQCGRADGYILEGKELEFYLKKIKSK' A
#
# COMPACT_ATOMS: atom_id res chain seq x y z
N MET A 1 14.04 8.60 22.67
CA MET A 1 13.13 7.44 22.84
C MET A 1 11.67 7.77 23.11
N LYS A 2 11.32 8.83 23.87
CA LYS A 2 9.91 9.12 24.25
C LYS A 2 8.91 9.14 23.08
N LYS A 3 9.31 9.70 21.93
CA LYS A 3 8.48 9.72 20.69
C LYS A 3 8.28 8.34 20.06
N TYR A 4 9.31 7.49 20.08
CA TYR A 4 9.25 6.13 19.51
C TYR A 4 8.31 5.24 20.32
N LEU A 5 8.48 5.23 21.65
CA LEU A 5 7.62 4.45 22.56
C LEU A 5 6.14 4.86 22.47
N GLY A 6 5.86 6.14 22.22
CA GLY A 6 4.49 6.60 21.97
C GLY A 6 3.90 6.09 20.65
N ARG A 7 4.69 6.08 19.57
CA ARG A 7 4.25 5.64 18.23
C ARG A 7 4.17 4.13 18.08
N GLN A 8 4.96 3.38 18.84
CA GLN A 8 4.99 1.92 18.79
C GLN A 8 3.61 1.29 19.05
N LYS A 9 2.77 1.93 19.86
CA LYS A 9 1.40 1.47 20.15
C LYS A 9 0.50 1.40 18.90
N TYR A 10 0.78 2.23 17.89
CA TYR A 10 0.00 2.33 16.66
C TYR A 10 0.78 1.87 15.44
N ALA A 11 1.94 1.24 15.64
CA ALA A 11 2.85 0.84 14.57
C ALA A 11 2.46 -0.48 13.90
N LYS A 12 1.34 -1.10 14.30
CA LYS A 12 0.91 -2.37 13.73
C LYS A 12 0.40 -2.14 12.30
N VAL A 13 1.03 -2.80 11.34
CA VAL A 13 0.65 -2.79 9.93
C VAL A 13 -0.12 -4.08 9.61
N GLU A 14 -0.88 -4.07 8.52
CA GLU A 14 -1.56 -5.27 8.03
C GLU A 14 -0.56 -6.29 7.47
N GLN A 15 -0.75 -7.58 7.75
CA GLN A 15 0.16 -8.65 7.32
C GLN A 15 0.37 -8.66 5.80
N ALA A 16 -0.68 -8.42 5.02
CA ALA A 16 -0.61 -8.40 3.56
C ALA A 16 0.27 -7.27 2.99
N LEU A 17 0.44 -6.18 3.75
CA LEU A 17 1.38 -5.11 3.43
C LEU A 17 2.79 -5.46 3.88
N GLU A 18 2.95 -6.05 5.07
CA GLU A 18 4.26 -6.54 5.56
C GLU A 18 4.91 -7.51 4.57
N ASP A 19 4.13 -8.45 4.02
CA ASP A 19 4.61 -9.41 3.01
C ASP A 19 5.09 -8.70 1.73
N GLN A 20 4.42 -7.61 1.32
CA GLN A 20 4.84 -6.79 0.18
C GLN A 20 6.11 -6.00 0.47
N PHE A 21 6.26 -5.48 1.69
CA PHE A 21 7.50 -4.80 2.12
C PHE A 21 8.71 -5.73 2.09
N VAL A 22 8.55 -7.01 2.45
CA VAL A 22 9.61 -8.02 2.32
C VAL A 22 10.02 -8.20 0.85
N SER A 23 9.05 -8.17 -0.08
CA SER A 23 9.31 -8.30 -1.51
C SER A 23 9.94 -7.06 -2.15
N GLY A 24 9.95 -5.91 -1.46
CA GLY A 24 10.38 -4.62 -1.98
C GLY A 24 9.48 -4.02 -3.08
N ARG A 25 8.30 -4.61 -3.32
CA ARG A 25 7.34 -4.17 -4.34
C ARG A 25 5.97 -3.98 -3.71
N LEU A 26 5.40 -2.79 -3.90
CA LEU A 26 4.10 -2.40 -3.36
C LEU A 26 3.08 -2.24 -4.49
N LEU A 27 1.86 -2.72 -4.26
CA LEU A 27 0.73 -2.44 -5.14
C LEU A 27 0.13 -1.08 -4.78
N ALA A 28 -0.03 -0.23 -5.79
CA ALA A 28 -0.56 1.12 -5.66
C ALA A 28 -1.52 1.44 -6.80
N CYS A 29 -2.51 2.28 -6.51
CA CYS A 29 -3.44 2.83 -7.49
C CYS A 29 -2.98 4.22 -7.91
N VAL A 30 -2.89 4.46 -9.23
CA VAL A 30 -2.64 5.80 -9.77
C VAL A 30 -3.94 6.59 -9.68
N SER A 31 -3.99 7.59 -8.81
CA SER A 31 -5.16 8.45 -8.61
C SER A 31 -5.16 9.69 -9.51
N SER A 32 -4.00 10.02 -10.07
CA SER A 32 -3.81 11.12 -11.00
C SER A 32 -4.22 10.76 -12.44
N ARG A 33 -4.35 11.77 -13.29
CA ARG A 33 -4.56 11.62 -14.75
C ARG A 33 -3.34 12.15 -15.50
N PRO A 34 -2.30 11.33 -15.70
CA PRO A 34 -0.99 11.79 -16.18
C PRO A 34 -1.02 12.57 -17.48
N GLY A 35 -1.94 12.25 -18.39
CA GLY A 35 -2.09 12.97 -19.66
C GLY A 35 -2.57 14.42 -19.53
N GLN A 36 -3.12 14.81 -18.39
CA GLN A 36 -3.56 16.18 -18.11
C GLN A 36 -2.62 16.90 -17.14
N CYS A 37 -2.17 16.22 -16.09
CA CYS A 37 -1.34 16.82 -15.04
C CYS A 37 0.17 16.62 -15.22
N GLY A 38 0.61 15.74 -16.13
CA GLY A 38 2.02 15.40 -16.34
C GLY A 38 2.67 14.64 -15.17
N ARG A 39 1.87 14.11 -14.23
CA ARG A 39 2.34 13.39 -13.04
C ARG A 39 1.57 12.10 -12.83
N ALA A 40 2.25 11.08 -12.32
CA ALA A 40 1.68 9.79 -11.96
C ALA A 40 1.68 9.59 -10.44
N ASP A 41 0.90 10.43 -9.76
CA ASP A 41 0.67 10.33 -8.32
C ASP A 41 -0.42 9.30 -8.01
N GLY A 42 -0.32 8.68 -6.84
CA GLY A 42 -1.18 7.57 -6.42
C GLY A 42 -1.12 7.30 -4.92
N TYR A 43 -1.81 6.24 -4.50
CA TYR A 43 -1.83 5.76 -3.11
C TYR A 43 -1.65 4.24 -3.06
N ILE A 44 -1.14 3.75 -1.92
CA ILE A 44 -0.93 2.32 -1.68
C ILE A 44 -2.27 1.65 -1.43
N LEU A 45 -2.45 0.45 -1.98
CA LEU A 45 -3.65 -0.36 -1.75
C LEU A 45 -3.61 -0.97 -0.35
N GLU A 46 -4.67 -0.79 0.43
CA GLU A 46 -4.80 -1.31 1.80
C GLU A 46 -6.12 -2.08 1.99
N GLY A 47 -6.14 -3.00 2.96
CA GLY A 47 -7.35 -3.73 3.38
C GLY A 47 -8.11 -4.42 2.24
N LYS A 48 -9.43 -4.18 2.18
CA LYS A 48 -10.34 -4.85 1.23
C LYS A 48 -9.99 -4.58 -0.24
N GLU A 49 -9.47 -3.39 -0.55
CA GLU A 49 -9.10 -3.05 -1.91
C GLU A 49 -7.89 -3.87 -2.36
N LEU A 50 -6.89 -4.00 -1.48
CA LEU A 50 -5.73 -4.83 -1.71
C LEU A 50 -6.13 -6.31 -1.94
N GLU A 51 -7.00 -6.86 -1.09
CA GLU A 51 -7.48 -8.23 -1.24
C GLU A 51 -8.19 -8.47 -2.58
N PHE A 52 -9.02 -7.52 -3.02
CA PHE A 52 -9.76 -7.61 -4.28
C PHE A 52 -8.81 -7.72 -5.47
N TYR A 53 -7.81 -6.83 -5.54
CA TYR A 53 -6.84 -6.84 -6.63
C TYR A 53 -5.88 -8.03 -6.55
N LEU A 54 -5.47 -8.46 -5.36
CA LEU A 54 -4.66 -9.67 -5.19
C LEU A 54 -5.37 -10.92 -5.72
N LYS A 55 -6.66 -11.09 -5.42
CA LYS A 55 -7.47 -12.20 -5.97
C LYS A 55 -7.53 -12.15 -7.50
N LYS A 56 -7.76 -10.95 -8.06
CA LYS A 56 -7.84 -10.75 -9.50
C LYS A 56 -6.52 -11.03 -10.23
N ILE A 57 -5.38 -10.65 -9.63
CA ILE A 57 -4.05 -10.89 -10.20
C ILE A 57 -3.69 -12.37 -10.13
N LYS A 58 -3.98 -13.05 -9.00
CA LYS A 58 -3.72 -14.49 -8.86
C LYS A 58 -4.60 -15.36 -9.75
N SER A 59 -5.81 -14.91 -10.07
CA SER A 59 -6.74 -15.64 -10.93
C SER A 59 -6.43 -15.49 -12.42
N LYS A 60 -5.44 -14.69 -12.78
CA LYS A 60 -5.05 -14.41 -14.16
C LYS A 60 -3.79 -15.18 -14.51
#